data_AF-V4HGA1-F1
#
_entry.id   AF-V4HGA1-F1
#
_cell.length_a   1.000
_cell.length_b   1.000
_cell.length_c   1.000
_cell.angle_alpha   90.00
_cell.angle_beta   90.00
_cell.angle_gamma   90.00
#
_symmetry.space_group_name_H-M   'P 1'
#
loop_
_entity.id
_entity.type
_entity.pdbx_description
1 polymer ?
#
loop_
_entity_poly.entity_id
_entity_poly.type
_entity_poly.pdbx_seq_one_letter_code
_entity_poly.pdbx_strand_id
1 'polypeptide(L)'
;MSAKACHVVGHEQVAFLAESVNRQRVLQHLRETGDAISISEFATEDSVSRATAHRALTSMADLNWLSQGDDGRYTLTATGHLVVRAHSAFLETADQELLSFLGGSSYRMDLLETLTVRDAQVKFQEMLVESEASKATVSRCMDDFLERDLIDRPDHGRYRLTEEGKQVSNAFRTLQNTVEWATENAPVVNALGSIGADLPIQALGSNTITTITASPADPDRAILGFTDRIKAADPNALYGVMPAASHSLITLYKGLAKANTQIELVVDDAVVSAAESSYPDTLSLVERCDELDLYEYPSRLDCGVAFYNDQAIIGVYHGDTGHLWAHLVSRHDEFTAWVWDYFDSHRKQATKFTARS
;
A
#
# COMPACT_ATOMS: atom_id res chain seq x y z
N MET A 1 -8.76 -12.23 12.20
CA MET A 1 -9.38 -11.02 12.81
C MET A 1 -10.70 -10.77 12.11
N SER A 2 -11.74 -10.32 12.83
CA SER A 2 -13.02 -9.92 12.23
C SER A 2 -12.85 -8.57 11.54
N ALA A 3 -13.58 -8.30 10.44
CA ALA A 3 -13.56 -7.01 9.74
C ALA A 3 -13.77 -5.81 10.69
N LYS A 4 -14.56 -5.98 11.76
CA LYS A 4 -14.78 -4.96 12.79
C LYS A 4 -13.53 -4.59 13.60
N ALA A 5 -12.59 -5.51 13.81
CA ALA A 5 -11.35 -5.23 14.55
C ALA A 5 -10.36 -4.44 13.69
N CYS A 6 -10.36 -4.64 12.36
CA CYS A 6 -9.63 -3.81 11.39
C CYS A 6 -10.13 -2.35 11.44
N HIS A 7 -11.44 -2.16 11.24
CA HIS A 7 -12.05 -0.81 11.19
C HIS A 7 -11.73 0.06 12.43
N VAL A 8 -11.63 -0.54 13.62
CA VAL A 8 -11.29 0.18 14.86
C VAL A 8 -9.83 0.65 14.87
N VAL A 9 -8.89 -0.19 14.42
CA VAL A 9 -7.46 0.16 14.40
C VAL A 9 -7.18 1.29 13.41
N GLY A 10 -7.72 1.18 12.18
CA GLY A 10 -7.59 2.24 11.17
C GLY A 10 -8.17 3.58 11.62
N HIS A 11 -9.27 3.55 12.37
CA HIS A 11 -9.86 4.76 12.94
C HIS A 11 -8.95 5.43 13.95
N GLU A 12 -8.31 4.66 14.85
CA GLU A 12 -7.41 5.21 15.88
C GLU A 12 -6.21 5.96 15.27
N GLN A 13 -5.65 5.47 14.17
CA GLN A 13 -4.49 6.11 13.54
C GLN A 13 -4.89 7.36 12.74
N VAL A 14 -6.06 7.36 12.10
CA VAL A 14 -6.60 8.59 11.48
C VAL A 14 -6.98 9.61 12.54
N ALA A 15 -7.61 9.19 13.64
CA ALA A 15 -7.90 10.05 14.79
C ALA A 15 -6.63 10.66 15.35
N PHE A 16 -5.58 9.84 15.54
CA PHE A 16 -4.25 10.31 15.92
C PHE A 16 -3.77 11.41 14.97
N LEU A 17 -3.82 11.22 13.65
CA LEU A 17 -3.40 12.27 12.71
C LEU A 17 -4.30 13.53 12.81
N ALA A 18 -5.61 13.35 12.93
CA ALA A 18 -6.62 14.41 12.91
C ALA A 18 -6.65 15.27 14.18
N GLU A 19 -6.20 14.74 15.32
CA GLU A 19 -6.20 15.42 16.63
C GLU A 19 -5.08 16.45 16.80
N SER A 20 -4.11 16.49 15.89
CA SER A 20 -2.91 17.33 16.06
C SER A 20 -2.45 17.96 14.76
N VAL A 21 -2.74 19.25 14.64
CA VAL A 21 -2.22 20.10 13.55
C VAL A 21 -0.70 20.02 13.45
N ASN A 22 0.02 19.87 14.56
CA ASN A 22 1.48 19.73 14.53
C ASN A 22 1.94 18.43 13.83
N ARG A 23 1.18 17.33 13.92
CA ARG A 23 1.55 16.07 13.25
C ARG A 23 1.37 16.22 11.74
N GLN A 24 0.28 16.86 11.34
CA GLN A 24 0.00 17.20 9.94
C GLN A 24 1.06 18.12 9.35
N ARG A 25 1.48 19.16 10.09
CA ARG A 25 2.54 20.07 9.66
C ARG A 25 3.89 19.38 9.48
N VAL A 26 4.27 18.47 10.38
CA VAL A 26 5.50 17.69 10.19
C VAL A 26 5.43 16.87 8.90
N LEU A 27 4.34 16.12 8.69
CA LEU A 27 4.20 15.28 7.49
C LEU A 27 4.25 16.12 6.22
N GLN A 28 3.55 17.26 6.21
CA GLN A 28 3.53 18.16 5.06
C GLN A 28 4.90 18.78 4.81
N HIS A 29 5.57 19.29 5.85
CA HIS A 29 6.91 19.86 5.74
C HIS A 29 7.88 18.85 5.13
N LEU A 30 7.97 17.65 5.71
CA LEU A 30 8.89 16.61 5.23
C LEU A 30 8.58 16.16 3.80
N ARG A 31 7.31 16.16 3.39
CA ARG A 31 6.91 15.86 2.02
C ARG A 31 7.35 16.95 1.05
N GLU A 32 7.19 18.22 1.42
CA GLU A 32 7.46 19.36 0.55
C GLU A 32 8.96 19.63 0.39
N THR A 33 9.72 19.51 1.48
CA THR A 33 11.18 19.76 1.46
C THR A 33 11.96 18.52 1.03
N GLY A 34 11.49 17.32 1.39
CA GLY A 34 12.26 16.08 1.29
C GLY A 34 13.43 15.99 2.28
N ASP A 35 13.61 17.02 3.12
CA ASP A 35 14.73 17.15 4.03
C ASP A 35 14.40 16.58 5.41
N ALA A 36 15.38 15.96 6.07
CA ALA A 36 15.23 15.51 7.44
C ALA A 36 15.05 16.71 8.40
N ILE A 37 14.27 16.56 9.48
CA ILE A 37 14.05 17.64 10.48
C ILE A 37 14.41 17.21 11.91
N SER A 38 15.05 18.07 12.68
CA SER A 38 15.29 17.87 14.11
C SER A 38 14.16 18.43 14.97
N ILE A 39 14.09 17.98 16.23
CA ILE A 39 13.15 18.51 17.23
C ILE A 39 13.32 20.03 17.41
N SER A 40 14.56 20.52 17.39
CA SER A 40 14.86 21.95 17.55
C SER A 40 14.43 22.80 16.36
N GLU A 41 14.62 22.31 15.15
CA GLU A 41 14.20 23.01 13.93
C GLU A 41 12.69 23.10 13.88
N PHE A 42 11.98 21.98 14.04
CA PHE A 42 10.52 21.97 14.06
C PHE A 42 9.94 22.87 15.17
N ALA A 43 10.51 22.83 16.38
CA ALA A 43 10.07 23.72 17.46
C ALA A 43 10.24 25.20 17.12
N THR A 44 11.28 25.55 16.37
CA THR A 44 11.57 26.94 16.00
C THR A 44 10.71 27.41 14.83
N GLU A 45 10.63 26.61 13.77
CA GLU A 45 9.88 26.93 12.55
C GLU A 45 8.38 27.04 12.82
N ASP A 46 7.82 26.11 13.60
CA ASP A 46 6.39 26.07 13.91
C ASP A 46 6.01 26.85 15.17
N SER A 47 6.98 27.51 15.82
CA SER A 47 6.77 28.25 17.06
C SER A 47 6.07 27.41 18.16
N VAL A 48 6.42 26.13 18.27
CA VAL A 48 5.89 25.20 19.28
C VAL A 48 6.93 24.89 20.36
N SER A 49 6.47 24.44 21.53
CA SER A 49 7.41 24.00 22.56
C SER A 49 8.23 22.78 22.09
N ARG A 50 9.49 22.67 22.53
CA ARG A 50 10.31 21.47 22.26
C ARG A 50 9.65 20.17 22.73
N ALA A 51 8.91 20.21 23.83
CA ALA A 51 8.17 19.05 24.33
C ALA A 51 6.99 18.67 23.40
N THR A 52 6.38 19.64 22.73
CA THR A 52 5.34 19.40 21.71
C THR A 52 5.96 18.81 20.44
N ALA A 53 7.06 19.40 19.96
CA ALA A 53 7.81 18.91 18.81
C ALA A 53 8.29 17.46 19.01
N HIS A 54 8.91 17.19 20.16
CA HIS A 54 9.36 15.85 20.53
C HIS A 54 8.20 14.85 20.54
N ARG A 55 7.07 15.18 21.19
CA ARG A 55 5.92 14.26 21.21
C ARG A 55 5.39 13.97 19.81
N ALA A 56 5.25 14.98 18.95
CA ALA A 56 4.79 14.79 17.58
C ALA A 56 5.72 13.86 16.78
N LEU A 57 7.03 14.14 16.79
CA LEU A 57 8.02 13.37 16.03
C LEU A 57 8.16 11.94 16.55
N THR A 58 8.33 11.75 17.86
CA THR A 58 8.49 10.41 18.46
C THR A 58 7.25 9.56 18.25
N SER A 59 6.05 10.11 18.46
CA SER A 59 4.82 9.31 18.28
C SER A 59 4.59 8.85 16.84
N MET A 60 5.01 9.63 15.84
CA MET A 60 4.97 9.20 14.43
C MET A 60 6.10 8.22 14.10
N ALA A 61 7.25 8.32 14.76
CA ALA A 61 8.32 7.32 14.66
C ALA A 61 7.89 5.98 15.26
N ASP A 62 7.15 5.99 16.38
CA ASP A 62 6.59 4.77 16.99
C ASP A 62 5.59 4.06 16.05
N LEU A 63 4.91 4.81 15.18
CA LEU A 63 4.03 4.29 14.13
C LEU A 63 4.78 3.90 12.85
N ASN A 64 6.11 4.00 12.83
CA ASN A 64 6.96 3.79 11.65
C ASN A 64 6.67 4.73 10.47
N TRP A 65 6.04 5.88 10.71
CA TRP A 65 5.82 6.91 9.68
C TRP A 65 7.08 7.76 9.50
N LEU A 66 7.87 7.89 10.56
CA LEU A 66 9.17 8.56 10.54
C LEU A 66 10.27 7.59 10.97
N SER A 67 11.48 7.80 10.45
CA SER A 67 12.70 7.17 10.95
C SER A 67 13.62 8.24 11.49
N GLN A 68 14.24 7.98 12.65
CA GLN A 68 15.28 8.84 13.19
C GLN A 68 16.65 8.36 12.71
N GLY A 69 17.41 9.25 12.08
CA GLY A 69 18.80 9.00 11.70
C GLY A 69 19.76 9.13 12.90
N ASP A 70 21.02 8.73 12.70
CA ASP A 70 22.07 8.80 13.72
C ASP A 70 22.38 10.23 14.18
N ASP A 71 22.06 11.22 13.35
CA ASP A 71 22.18 12.65 13.65
C ASP A 71 21.00 13.19 14.47
N GLY A 72 20.04 12.33 14.82
CA GLY A 72 18.85 12.66 15.58
C GLY A 72 17.76 13.37 14.77
N ARG A 73 17.91 13.52 13.45
CA ARG A 73 16.91 14.09 12.55
C ARG A 73 15.91 13.02 12.10
N TYR A 74 14.71 13.44 11.76
CA TYR A 74 13.62 12.58 11.33
C TYR A 74 13.35 12.75 9.83
N THR A 75 13.21 11.63 9.12
CA THR A 75 12.78 11.58 7.71
C THR A 75 11.49 10.79 7.59
N LEU A 76 10.74 11.01 6.50
CA LEU A 76 9.63 10.11 6.14
C LEU A 76 10.19 8.73 5.80
N THR A 77 9.51 7.71 6.29
CA THR A 77 9.64 6.34 5.77
C THR A 77 8.73 6.17 4.55
N ALA A 78 8.82 5.03 3.86
CA ALA A 78 7.88 4.70 2.79
C ALA A 78 6.42 4.67 3.29
N THR A 79 6.17 4.11 4.48
CA THR A 79 4.87 4.18 5.16
C THR A 79 4.45 5.63 5.41
N GLY A 80 5.36 6.48 5.91
CA GLY A 80 5.09 7.91 6.11
C GLY A 80 4.68 8.62 4.82
N HIS A 81 5.34 8.30 3.70
CA HIS A 81 4.99 8.82 2.38
C HIS A 81 3.57 8.41 1.95
N LEU A 82 3.16 7.17 2.17
CA LEU A 82 1.79 6.74 1.87
C LEU A 82 0.75 7.46 2.74
N VAL A 83 1.03 7.63 4.04
CA VAL A 83 0.15 8.35 4.97
C VAL A 83 -0.02 9.81 4.55
N VAL A 84 1.06 10.53 4.25
CA VAL A 84 0.96 11.93 3.81
C VAL A 84 0.30 12.06 2.43
N ARG A 85 0.53 11.13 1.50
CA ARG A 85 -0.15 11.11 0.20
C ARG A 85 -1.65 10.93 0.35
N ALA A 86 -2.08 9.97 1.17
CA ALA A 86 -3.49 9.75 1.44
C ALA A 86 -4.14 10.92 2.18
N HIS A 87 -3.42 11.53 3.13
CA HIS A 87 -3.88 12.72 3.83
C HIS A 87 -4.09 13.90 2.87
N SER A 88 -3.12 14.20 2.01
CA SER A 88 -3.29 15.29 1.03
C SER A 88 -4.37 14.99 -0.01
N ALA A 89 -4.52 13.73 -0.45
CA ALA A 89 -5.60 13.33 -1.34
C ALA A 89 -6.98 13.56 -0.70
N PHE A 90 -7.11 13.32 0.61
CA PHE A 90 -8.31 13.72 1.36
C PHE A 90 -8.49 15.24 1.37
N LEU A 91 -7.42 16.00 1.62
CA LEU A 91 -7.48 17.47 1.67
C LEU A 91 -7.76 18.14 0.31
N GLU A 92 -7.57 17.43 -0.80
CA GLU A 92 -8.01 17.87 -2.13
C GLU A 92 -9.53 17.76 -2.31
N THR A 93 -10.19 16.90 -1.52
CA THR A 93 -11.64 16.66 -1.56
C THR A 93 -12.39 17.42 -0.46
N ALA A 94 -11.79 17.57 0.71
CA ALA A 94 -12.40 18.09 1.92
C ALA A 94 -11.41 18.93 2.74
N ASP A 95 -11.88 19.69 3.71
CA ASP A 95 -11.00 20.49 4.56
C ASP A 95 -10.56 19.76 5.84
N GLN A 96 -9.68 20.45 6.57
CA GLN A 96 -9.13 19.97 7.85
C GLN A 96 -10.19 19.85 8.95
N GLU A 97 -11.23 20.70 8.92
CA GLU A 97 -12.32 20.62 9.90
C GLU A 97 -13.09 19.31 9.72
N LEU A 98 -13.35 18.93 8.47
CA LEU A 98 -14.04 17.70 8.15
C LEU A 98 -13.21 16.46 8.49
N LEU A 99 -11.89 16.52 8.29
CA LEU A 99 -10.98 15.47 8.75
C LEU A 99 -11.08 15.28 10.26
N SER A 100 -11.00 16.37 11.05
CA SER A 100 -11.10 16.31 12.51
C SER A 100 -12.49 15.86 12.98
N PHE A 101 -13.55 16.26 12.28
CA PHE A 101 -14.91 15.82 12.58
C PHE A 101 -15.07 14.30 12.36
N LEU A 102 -14.71 13.79 11.19
CA LEU A 102 -14.84 12.36 10.85
C LEU A 102 -13.86 11.50 11.66
N GLY A 103 -12.61 11.93 11.78
CA GLY A 103 -11.58 11.27 12.59
C GLY A 103 -11.90 11.24 14.09
N GLY A 104 -12.69 12.19 14.59
CA GLY A 104 -13.03 12.26 16.01
C GLY A 104 -14.04 11.21 16.50
N SER A 105 -14.65 10.39 15.64
CA SER A 105 -15.57 9.33 16.06
C SER A 105 -15.77 8.25 15.00
N SER A 106 -15.54 6.99 15.36
CA SER A 106 -15.74 5.84 14.46
C SER A 106 -17.19 5.73 13.98
N TYR A 107 -18.15 6.02 14.86
CA TYR A 107 -19.57 5.98 14.53
C TYR A 107 -19.96 6.92 13.37
N ARG A 108 -19.25 8.03 13.16
CA ARG A 108 -19.54 8.93 12.03
C ARG A 108 -19.25 8.24 10.70
N MET A 109 -18.11 7.56 10.63
CA MET A 109 -17.75 6.83 9.42
C MET A 109 -18.61 5.60 9.20
N ASP A 110 -18.92 4.84 10.26
CA ASP A 110 -19.82 3.68 10.14
C ASP A 110 -21.20 4.08 9.57
N LEU A 111 -21.73 5.23 10.01
CA LEU A 111 -23.00 5.77 9.51
C LEU A 111 -22.88 6.26 8.06
N LEU A 112 -21.81 6.98 7.68
CA LEU A 112 -21.60 7.39 6.29
C LEU A 112 -21.44 6.17 5.37
N GLU A 113 -20.67 5.18 5.78
CA GLU A 113 -20.46 3.94 5.02
C GLU A 113 -21.76 3.17 4.83
N THR A 114 -22.62 3.12 5.86
CA THR A 114 -23.96 2.53 5.74
C THR A 114 -24.78 3.21 4.63
N LEU A 115 -24.72 4.54 4.52
CA LEU A 115 -25.40 5.28 3.46
C LEU A 115 -24.75 5.05 2.08
N THR A 116 -23.41 4.95 2.03
CA THR A 116 -22.65 4.66 0.81
C THR A 116 -23.03 3.30 0.22
N VAL A 117 -23.04 2.25 1.05
CA VAL A 117 -23.33 0.88 0.62
C VAL A 117 -24.78 0.73 0.12
N ARG A 118 -25.72 1.45 0.72
CA ARG A 118 -27.13 1.35 0.34
C ARG A 118 -27.45 2.10 -0.96
N ASP A 119 -26.65 3.11 -1.32
CA ASP A 119 -26.80 3.99 -2.50
C ASP A 119 -28.26 4.43 -2.79
N ALA A 120 -29.06 4.53 -1.72
CA ALA A 120 -30.49 4.74 -1.75
C ALA A 120 -30.93 5.50 -0.50
N GLN A 121 -32.21 5.90 -0.46
CA GLN A 121 -32.80 6.56 0.69
C GLN A 121 -32.96 5.60 1.88
N VAL A 122 -32.17 5.78 2.93
CA VAL A 122 -32.18 4.95 4.14
C VAL A 122 -33.03 5.60 5.24
N LYS A 123 -33.89 4.83 5.91
CA LYS A 123 -34.68 5.33 7.03
C LYS A 123 -33.84 5.49 8.28
N PHE A 124 -34.17 6.45 9.14
CA PHE A 124 -33.53 6.61 10.45
C PHE A 124 -33.51 5.31 11.28
N GLN A 125 -34.61 4.55 11.27
CA GLN A 125 -34.70 3.28 12.02
C GLN A 125 -33.75 2.20 11.46
N GLU A 126 -33.50 2.21 10.16
CA GLU A 126 -32.55 1.28 9.54
C GLU A 126 -31.12 1.65 9.98
N MET A 127 -30.78 2.94 10.03
CA MET A 127 -29.50 3.42 10.58
C MET A 127 -29.30 3.01 12.04
N LEU A 128 -30.35 3.05 12.87
CA LEU A 128 -30.29 2.62 14.27
C LEU A 128 -30.05 1.12 14.43
N VAL A 129 -30.55 0.30 13.51
CA VAL A 129 -30.40 -1.16 13.56
C VAL A 129 -28.99 -1.58 13.16
N GLU A 130 -28.41 -0.90 12.17
CA GLU A 130 -27.06 -1.19 11.67
C GLU A 130 -25.97 -0.59 12.58
N SER A 131 -26.30 0.43 13.37
CA SER A 131 -25.37 1.11 14.27
C SER A 131 -25.37 0.51 15.67
N GLU A 132 -24.17 0.35 16.25
CA GLU A 132 -24.00 0.05 17.68
C GLU A 132 -24.12 1.31 18.56
N ALA A 133 -24.27 2.49 17.97
CA ALA A 133 -24.36 3.76 18.68
C ALA A 133 -25.75 3.97 19.31
N SER A 134 -25.79 4.81 20.35
CA SER A 134 -27.07 5.20 20.94
C SER A 134 -27.93 5.99 19.96
N LYS A 135 -29.26 5.96 20.12
CA LYS A 135 -30.18 6.77 19.30
C LYS A 135 -29.83 8.26 19.31
N ALA A 136 -29.41 8.79 20.45
CA ALA A 136 -28.99 10.18 20.57
C ALA A 136 -27.72 10.45 19.78
N THR A 137 -26.76 9.53 19.79
CA THR A 137 -25.52 9.60 19.00
C THR A 137 -25.81 9.57 17.51
N VAL A 138 -26.64 8.63 17.04
CA VAL A 138 -27.04 8.55 15.63
C VAL A 138 -27.75 9.83 15.20
N SER A 139 -28.75 10.31 15.97
CA SER A 139 -29.44 11.57 15.67
C SER A 139 -28.46 12.73 15.52
N ARG A 140 -27.54 12.90 16.47
CA ARG A 140 -26.54 13.96 16.44
C ARG A 140 -25.63 13.86 15.21
N CYS A 141 -25.16 12.66 14.87
CA CYS A 141 -24.33 12.49 13.66
C CYS A 141 -25.11 12.86 12.40
N MET A 142 -26.36 12.43 12.29
CA MET A 142 -27.21 12.77 11.14
C MET A 142 -27.47 14.28 11.04
N ASP A 143 -27.71 14.96 12.16
CA ASP A 143 -27.87 16.41 12.22
C ASP A 143 -26.54 17.11 11.81
N ASP A 144 -25.40 16.67 12.36
CA ASP A 144 -24.07 17.19 12.02
C ASP A 144 -23.73 16.99 10.52
N PHE A 145 -24.19 15.90 9.91
CA PHE A 145 -24.01 15.63 8.47
C PHE A 145 -24.91 16.50 7.60
N LEU A 146 -26.16 16.77 8.02
CA LEU A 146 -27.05 17.71 7.33
C LEU A 146 -26.49 19.12 7.37
N GLU A 147 -25.95 19.56 8.52
CA GLU A 147 -25.32 20.88 8.66
C GLU A 147 -24.10 21.07 7.76
N ARG A 148 -23.46 19.98 7.34
CA ARG A 148 -22.27 19.94 6.47
C ARG A 148 -22.57 19.54 5.03
N ASP A 149 -23.85 19.48 4.67
CA ASP A 149 -24.31 19.07 3.33
C ASP A 149 -23.75 17.71 2.85
N LEU A 150 -23.38 16.81 3.77
CA LEU A 150 -22.90 15.46 3.42
C LEU A 150 -24.07 14.52 3.10
N ILE A 151 -25.24 14.81 3.66
CA ILE A 151 -26.47 14.06 3.40
C ILE A 151 -27.60 15.04 3.11
N ASP A 152 -28.59 14.58 2.34
CA ASP A 152 -29.87 15.25 2.16
C ASP A 152 -31.00 14.46 2.85
N ARG A 153 -32.14 15.15 3.04
CA ARG A 153 -33.37 14.54 3.55
C ARG A 153 -34.50 14.71 2.52
N PRO A 154 -34.55 13.86 1.49
CA PRO A 154 -35.50 14.00 0.38
C PRO A 154 -36.94 13.69 0.78
N ASP A 155 -37.15 12.93 1.85
CA ASP A 155 -38.47 12.59 2.42
C ASP A 155 -38.39 12.52 3.95
N HIS A 156 -39.53 12.64 4.62
CA HIS A 156 -39.62 12.61 6.07
C HIS A 156 -38.99 11.34 6.66
N GLY A 157 -37.85 11.53 7.34
CA GLY A 157 -37.13 10.46 8.04
C GLY A 157 -36.29 9.55 7.14
N ARG A 158 -36.05 9.95 5.88
CA ARG A 158 -35.17 9.26 4.94
C ARG A 158 -33.96 10.11 4.60
N TYR A 159 -32.80 9.49 4.55
CA TYR A 159 -31.52 10.14 4.32
C TYR A 159 -30.79 9.49 3.16
N ARG A 160 -29.99 10.27 2.43
CA ARG A 160 -29.09 9.79 1.38
C ARG A 160 -27.88 10.71 1.34
N LEU A 161 -26.73 10.19 0.92
CA LEU A 161 -25.56 11.03 0.65
C LEU A 161 -25.84 12.01 -0.50
N THR A 162 -25.37 13.24 -0.35
CA THR A 162 -25.17 14.16 -1.46
C THR A 162 -24.02 13.68 -2.35
N GLU A 163 -23.79 14.31 -3.49
CA GLU A 163 -22.65 13.95 -4.34
C GLU A 163 -21.33 14.28 -3.62
N GLU A 164 -21.29 15.42 -2.94
CA GLU A 164 -20.20 15.85 -2.07
C GLU A 164 -19.98 14.85 -0.94
N GLY A 165 -21.05 14.40 -0.28
CA GLY A 165 -20.98 13.38 0.77
C GLY A 165 -20.40 12.05 0.29
N LYS A 166 -20.72 11.64 -0.95
CA LYS A 166 -20.14 10.44 -1.58
C LYS A 166 -18.63 10.61 -1.79
N GLN A 167 -18.20 11.76 -2.31
CA GLN A 167 -16.78 12.05 -2.53
C GLN A 167 -16.01 12.07 -1.21
N VAL A 168 -16.52 12.76 -0.20
CA VAL A 168 -15.93 12.81 1.15
C VAL A 168 -15.85 11.41 1.77
N SER A 169 -16.93 10.63 1.71
CA SER A 169 -16.96 9.27 2.27
C SER A 169 -15.91 8.38 1.61
N ASN A 170 -15.78 8.44 0.28
CA ASN A 170 -14.78 7.70 -0.46
C ASN A 170 -13.35 8.14 -0.12
N ALA A 171 -13.09 9.44 -0.09
CA ALA A 171 -11.78 9.99 0.24
C ALA A 171 -11.35 9.61 1.67
N PHE A 172 -12.26 9.70 2.64
CA PHE A 172 -11.96 9.33 4.02
C PHE A 172 -11.71 7.82 4.15
N ARG A 173 -12.48 6.97 3.46
CA ARG A 173 -12.26 5.53 3.43
C ARG A 173 -10.90 5.18 2.83
N THR A 174 -10.49 5.84 1.74
CA THR A 174 -9.14 5.65 1.17
C THR A 174 -8.06 6.08 2.16
N LEU A 175 -8.24 7.21 2.87
CA LEU A 175 -7.33 7.64 3.93
C LEU A 175 -7.21 6.59 5.03
N GLN A 176 -8.35 6.15 5.59
CA GLN A 176 -8.39 5.17 6.66
C GLN A 176 -7.74 3.85 6.26
N ASN A 177 -8.12 3.29 5.10
CA ASN A 177 -7.56 2.04 4.61
C ASN A 177 -6.05 2.15 4.35
N THR A 178 -5.58 3.28 3.81
CA THR A 178 -4.15 3.50 3.56
C THR A 178 -3.37 3.59 4.86
N VAL A 179 -3.84 4.39 5.82
CA VAL A 179 -3.16 4.60 7.09
C VAL A 179 -3.09 3.30 7.89
N GLU A 180 -4.21 2.56 7.97
CA GLU A 180 -4.28 1.26 8.63
C GLU A 180 -3.32 0.28 7.99
N TRP A 181 -3.51 0.01 6.69
CA TRP A 181 -2.75 -1.01 5.98
C TRP A 181 -1.25 -0.69 5.94
N ALA A 182 -0.87 0.56 5.67
CA ALA A 182 0.53 0.96 5.58
C ALA A 182 1.24 0.90 6.95
N THR A 183 0.51 1.17 8.04
CA THR A 183 1.04 1.05 9.41
C THR A 183 1.20 -0.42 9.81
N GLU A 184 0.20 -1.26 9.53
CA GLU A 184 0.24 -2.70 9.80
C GLU A 184 1.34 -3.42 8.99
N ASN A 185 1.58 -2.97 7.76
CA ASN A 185 2.57 -3.55 6.85
C ASN A 185 3.89 -2.76 6.80
N ALA A 186 4.12 -1.87 7.78
CA ALA A 186 5.25 -0.95 7.75
C ALA A 186 6.62 -1.62 7.53
N PRO A 187 6.96 -2.78 8.13
CA PRO A 187 8.23 -3.44 7.84
C PRO A 187 8.42 -3.82 6.36
N VAL A 188 7.34 -4.27 5.70
CA VAL A 188 7.36 -4.68 4.29
C VAL A 188 7.41 -3.46 3.38
N VAL A 189 6.56 -2.46 3.66
CA VAL A 189 6.49 -1.21 2.88
C VAL A 189 7.80 -0.41 2.99
N ASN A 190 8.36 -0.28 4.18
CA ASN A 190 9.62 0.45 4.40
C ASN A 190 10.82 -0.24 3.76
N ALA A 191 10.84 -1.58 3.72
CA ALA A 191 11.88 -2.32 3.01
C ALA A 191 11.84 -2.13 1.49
N LEU A 192 10.70 -1.72 0.92
CA LEU A 192 10.58 -1.35 -0.50
C LEU A 192 11.07 0.08 -0.80
N GLY A 193 11.40 0.89 0.22
CA GLY A 193 11.93 2.25 0.01
C GLY A 193 11.01 3.12 -0.86
N SER A 194 11.57 3.76 -1.90
CA SER A 194 10.81 4.59 -2.83
C SER A 194 9.69 3.83 -3.55
N ILE A 195 9.91 2.55 -3.89
CA ILE A 195 8.89 1.68 -4.49
C ILE A 195 7.69 1.53 -3.55
N GLY A 196 7.95 1.37 -2.25
CA GLY A 196 6.91 1.31 -1.23
C GLY A 196 6.17 2.63 -1.05
N ALA A 197 6.88 3.76 -1.15
CA ALA A 197 6.32 5.11 -1.05
C ALA A 197 5.36 5.45 -2.20
N ASP A 198 5.56 4.83 -3.36
CA ASP A 198 4.83 5.09 -4.60
C ASP A 198 3.66 4.12 -4.86
N LEU A 199 3.37 3.18 -3.94
CA LEU A 199 2.22 2.28 -4.06
C LEU A 199 0.90 3.06 -4.26
N PRO A 200 -0.05 2.53 -5.05
CA PRO A 200 -1.32 3.21 -5.34
C PRO A 200 -2.26 3.18 -4.13
N ILE A 201 -2.45 4.32 -3.48
CA ILE A 201 -3.24 4.46 -2.24
C ILE A 201 -4.69 3.95 -2.37
N GLN A 202 -5.24 3.97 -3.58
CA GLN A 202 -6.59 3.48 -3.90
C GLN A 202 -6.71 1.97 -3.73
N ALA A 203 -5.62 1.23 -3.91
CA ALA A 203 -5.58 -0.22 -3.74
C ALA A 203 -5.20 -0.65 -2.33
N LEU A 204 -4.76 0.29 -1.47
CA LEU A 204 -4.30 -0.07 -0.13
C LEU A 204 -5.49 -0.35 0.79
N GLY A 205 -5.43 -1.49 1.47
CA GLY A 205 -6.48 -1.94 2.38
C GLY A 205 -6.43 -3.46 2.58
N SER A 206 -6.78 -3.91 3.79
CA SER A 206 -6.65 -5.31 4.22
C SER A 206 -7.54 -6.29 3.46
N ASN A 207 -8.59 -5.80 2.79
CA ASN A 207 -9.45 -6.61 1.92
C ASN A 207 -8.96 -6.65 0.46
N THR A 208 -7.95 -5.85 0.12
CA THR A 208 -7.52 -5.60 -1.27
C THR A 208 -6.12 -6.14 -1.54
N ILE A 209 -5.19 -5.95 -0.60
CA ILE A 209 -3.81 -6.43 -0.71
C ILE A 209 -3.55 -7.46 0.39
N THR A 210 -3.14 -8.65 -0.02
CA THR A 210 -2.67 -9.68 0.90
C THR A 210 -1.16 -9.60 1.05
N THR A 211 -0.67 -9.47 2.28
CA THR A 211 0.77 -9.53 2.59
C THR A 211 1.13 -10.90 3.12
N ILE A 212 2.15 -11.52 2.53
CA ILE A 212 2.70 -12.80 2.97
C ILE A 212 4.15 -12.59 3.36
N THR A 213 4.49 -12.84 4.63
CA THR A 213 5.84 -12.69 5.17
C THR A 213 6.39 -14.03 5.63
N ALA A 214 7.68 -14.24 5.40
CA ALA A 214 8.46 -15.28 6.05
C ALA A 214 8.56 -15.01 7.56
N SER A 215 8.75 -16.07 8.33
CA SER A 215 9.02 -15.96 9.78
C SER A 215 10.06 -17.01 10.18
N PRO A 216 10.72 -16.87 11.34
CA PRO A 216 11.65 -17.90 11.81
C PRO A 216 11.01 -19.31 11.93
N ALA A 217 9.71 -19.38 12.18
CA ALA A 217 8.97 -20.65 12.26
C ALA A 217 8.58 -21.21 10.88
N ASP A 218 8.58 -20.38 9.84
CA ASP A 218 8.20 -20.72 8.47
C ASP A 218 8.99 -19.82 7.49
N PRO A 219 10.31 -20.08 7.31
CA PRO A 219 11.21 -19.20 6.56
C PRO A 219 10.90 -19.21 5.05
N ASP A 220 10.37 -20.33 4.54
CA ASP A 220 10.06 -20.50 3.12
C ASP A 220 8.65 -19.97 2.77
N ARG A 221 7.86 -19.51 3.75
CA ARG A 221 6.47 -19.07 3.55
C ARG A 221 6.29 -18.10 2.39
N ALA A 222 7.17 -17.12 2.29
CA ALA A 222 7.10 -16.10 1.25
C ALA A 222 7.40 -16.68 -0.14
N ILE A 223 8.45 -17.50 -0.27
CA ILE A 223 8.81 -18.09 -1.57
C ILE A 223 7.82 -19.17 -2.00
N LEU A 224 7.35 -20.03 -1.09
CA LEU A 224 6.33 -21.04 -1.38
C LEU A 224 5.00 -20.38 -1.73
N GLY A 225 4.57 -19.39 -0.95
CA GLY A 225 3.35 -18.62 -1.24
C GLY A 225 3.38 -17.94 -2.60
N PHE A 226 4.55 -17.44 -3.03
CA PHE A 226 4.76 -16.89 -4.36
C PHE A 226 4.65 -17.98 -5.44
N THR A 227 5.43 -19.07 -5.32
CA THR A 227 5.49 -20.09 -6.37
C THR A 227 4.21 -20.90 -6.51
N ASP A 228 3.57 -21.25 -5.39
CA ASP A 228 2.36 -22.08 -5.39
C ASP A 228 1.18 -21.31 -5.96
N ARG A 229 1.12 -19.99 -5.70
CA ARG A 229 0.08 -19.12 -6.25
C ARG A 229 0.18 -18.98 -7.77
N ILE A 230 1.39 -18.90 -8.33
CA ILE A 230 1.58 -18.85 -9.78
C ILE A 230 1.20 -20.21 -10.39
N LYS A 231 1.69 -21.32 -9.83
CA LYS A 231 1.37 -22.67 -10.31
C LYS A 231 -0.13 -22.95 -10.27
N ALA A 232 -0.80 -22.60 -9.18
CA ALA A 232 -2.23 -22.83 -9.03
C ALA A 232 -3.08 -21.97 -9.99
N ALA A 233 -2.56 -20.83 -10.44
CA ALA A 233 -3.24 -19.98 -11.40
C ALA A 233 -3.12 -20.48 -12.85
N ASP A 234 -2.14 -21.35 -13.13
CA ASP A 234 -1.87 -21.93 -14.46
C ASP A 234 -1.93 -20.88 -15.59
N PRO A 235 -1.05 -19.86 -15.57
CA PRO A 235 -1.17 -18.73 -16.46
C PRO A 235 -0.76 -19.09 -17.89
N ASN A 236 -1.48 -18.50 -18.86
CA ASN A 236 -1.08 -18.54 -20.27
C ASN A 236 0.11 -17.60 -20.55
N ALA A 237 0.24 -16.52 -19.78
CA ALA A 237 1.33 -15.57 -19.87
C ALA A 237 1.73 -15.04 -18.48
N LEU A 238 3.03 -14.81 -18.29
CA LEU A 238 3.61 -14.22 -17.08
C LEU A 238 4.65 -13.18 -17.46
N TYR A 239 4.51 -11.99 -16.88
CA TYR A 239 5.43 -10.88 -17.05
C TYR A 239 6.06 -10.55 -15.70
N GLY A 240 7.37 -10.41 -15.61
CA GLY A 240 7.99 -10.21 -14.32
C GLY A 240 9.35 -9.54 -14.33
N VAL A 241 9.71 -9.05 -13.14
CA VAL A 241 11.04 -8.54 -12.79
C VAL A 241 11.58 -9.46 -11.70
N MET A 242 12.79 -9.99 -11.90
CA MET A 242 13.42 -10.92 -10.96
C MET A 242 14.79 -10.39 -10.52
N PRO A 243 14.89 -9.80 -9.31
CA PRO A 243 16.13 -9.19 -8.80
C PRO A 243 17.11 -10.20 -8.19
N ALA A 244 16.71 -11.47 -8.04
CA ALA A 244 17.53 -12.49 -7.41
C ALA A 244 17.35 -13.85 -8.08
N ALA A 245 18.46 -14.52 -8.38
CA ALA A 245 18.48 -15.90 -8.84
C ALA A 245 18.29 -16.83 -7.63
N SER A 246 17.12 -17.47 -7.53
CA SER A 246 16.89 -18.54 -6.55
C SER A 246 16.49 -19.83 -7.24
N HIS A 247 16.87 -20.96 -6.65
CA HIS A 247 16.55 -22.28 -7.20
C HIS A 247 15.03 -22.48 -7.38
N SER A 248 14.23 -22.00 -6.41
CA SER A 248 12.77 -22.11 -6.44
C SER A 248 12.15 -21.30 -7.59
N LEU A 249 12.62 -20.06 -7.81
CA LEU A 249 12.14 -19.21 -8.92
C LEU A 249 12.58 -19.77 -10.27
N ILE A 250 13.84 -20.18 -10.41
CA ILE A 250 14.34 -20.78 -11.65
C ILE A 250 13.57 -22.04 -11.98
N THR A 251 13.30 -22.90 -11.00
CA THR A 251 12.51 -24.12 -11.19
C THR A 251 11.07 -23.80 -11.58
N LEU A 252 10.46 -22.78 -10.98
CA LEU A 252 9.13 -22.30 -11.37
C LEU A 252 9.10 -21.88 -12.84
N TYR A 253 9.96 -20.95 -13.25
CA TYR A 253 9.94 -20.42 -14.61
C TYR A 253 10.29 -21.47 -15.67
N LYS A 254 11.26 -22.36 -15.37
CA LYS A 254 11.54 -23.52 -16.23
C LYS A 254 10.33 -24.44 -16.39
N GLY A 255 9.58 -24.66 -15.32
CA GLY A 255 8.39 -25.50 -15.33
C GLY A 255 7.29 -24.88 -16.19
N LEU A 256 7.04 -23.58 -16.02
CA LEU A 256 6.05 -22.83 -16.79
C LEU A 256 6.40 -22.77 -18.28
N ALA A 257 7.65 -22.48 -18.64
CA ALA A 257 8.09 -22.46 -20.04
C ALA A 257 7.86 -23.82 -20.72
N LYS A 258 8.19 -24.93 -20.04
CA LYS A 258 7.95 -26.30 -20.54
C LYS A 258 6.46 -26.66 -20.65
N ALA A 259 5.60 -25.96 -19.93
CA ALA A 259 4.14 -26.08 -20.02
C ALA A 259 3.53 -25.17 -21.10
N ASN A 260 4.36 -24.48 -21.89
CA ASN A 260 3.99 -23.51 -22.93
C ASN A 260 3.36 -22.20 -22.40
N THR A 261 3.62 -21.82 -21.14
CA THR A 261 3.32 -20.48 -20.64
C THR A 261 4.29 -19.49 -21.28
N GLN A 262 3.76 -18.40 -21.87
CA GLN A 262 4.59 -17.29 -22.37
C GLN A 262 5.18 -16.51 -21.21
N ILE A 263 6.49 -16.30 -21.18
CA ILE A 263 7.18 -15.68 -20.07
C ILE A 263 8.09 -14.57 -20.59
N GLU A 264 7.90 -13.35 -20.07
CA GLU A 264 8.86 -12.27 -20.21
C GLU A 264 9.45 -11.93 -18.84
N LEU A 265 10.76 -12.04 -18.68
CA LEU A 265 11.47 -11.72 -17.45
C LEU A 265 12.53 -10.65 -17.67
N VAL A 266 12.47 -9.62 -16.84
CA VAL A 266 13.55 -8.63 -16.70
C VAL A 266 14.41 -9.02 -15.50
N VAL A 267 15.72 -9.09 -15.70
CA VAL A 267 16.72 -9.44 -14.68
C VAL A 267 17.87 -8.45 -14.74
N ASP A 268 18.66 -8.35 -13.67
CA ASP A 268 19.91 -7.58 -13.69
C ASP A 268 21.14 -8.48 -14.01
N ASP A 269 22.29 -7.86 -14.25
CA ASP A 269 23.54 -8.57 -14.56
C ASP A 269 23.99 -9.51 -13.43
N ALA A 270 23.63 -9.22 -12.17
CA ALA A 270 23.95 -10.11 -11.05
C ALA A 270 23.18 -11.43 -11.15
N VAL A 271 21.90 -11.39 -11.54
CA VAL A 271 21.10 -12.58 -11.80
C VAL A 271 21.61 -13.36 -13.01
N VAL A 272 21.99 -12.68 -14.10
CA VAL A 272 22.59 -13.33 -15.28
C VAL A 272 23.89 -14.05 -14.90
N SER A 273 24.81 -13.36 -14.22
CA SER A 273 26.08 -13.93 -13.77
C SER A 273 25.90 -15.13 -12.82
N ALA A 274 24.91 -15.06 -11.93
CA ALA A 274 24.56 -16.17 -11.05
C ALA A 274 23.98 -17.36 -11.85
N ALA A 275 23.14 -17.10 -12.86
CA ALA A 275 22.59 -18.11 -13.75
C ALA A 275 23.68 -18.81 -14.58
N GLU A 276 24.66 -18.07 -15.12
CA GLU A 276 25.82 -18.63 -15.84
C GLU A 276 26.62 -19.59 -14.95
N SER A 277 26.88 -19.18 -13.71
CA SER A 277 27.74 -19.92 -12.79
C SER A 277 27.06 -21.13 -12.15
N SER A 278 25.80 -20.98 -11.74
CA SER A 278 25.10 -21.96 -10.88
C SER A 278 23.97 -22.69 -11.59
N TYR A 279 23.49 -22.17 -12.72
CA TYR A 279 22.34 -22.70 -13.43
C TYR A 279 22.50 -22.67 -14.96
N PRO A 280 23.61 -23.18 -15.53
CA PRO A 280 23.94 -23.01 -16.95
C PRO A 280 22.84 -23.52 -17.89
N ASP A 281 22.17 -24.61 -17.53
CA ASP A 281 21.04 -25.17 -18.28
C ASP A 281 19.85 -24.20 -18.43
N THR A 282 19.76 -23.17 -17.58
CA THR A 282 18.70 -22.15 -17.62
C THR A 282 18.89 -21.21 -18.80
N LEU A 283 20.11 -20.75 -19.03
CA LEU A 283 20.38 -19.82 -20.12
C LEU A 283 20.25 -20.52 -21.46
N SER A 284 20.66 -21.78 -21.56
CA SER A 284 20.38 -22.57 -22.76
C SER A 284 18.89 -22.86 -22.97
N LEU A 285 18.03 -22.74 -21.93
CA LEU A 285 16.58 -22.84 -22.11
C LEU A 285 16.04 -21.58 -22.81
N VAL A 286 16.54 -20.40 -22.45
CA VAL A 286 16.17 -19.12 -23.09
C VAL A 286 16.45 -19.16 -24.60
N GLU A 287 17.53 -19.82 -25.03
CA GLU A 287 17.85 -19.95 -26.46
C GLU A 287 16.98 -20.96 -27.22
N ARG A 288 16.39 -21.93 -26.51
CA ARG A 288 15.69 -23.08 -27.12
C ARG A 288 14.18 -23.03 -27.00
N CYS A 289 13.65 -22.19 -26.11
CA CYS A 289 12.23 -22.05 -25.84
C CYS A 289 11.78 -20.66 -26.28
N ASP A 290 10.95 -20.62 -27.30
CA ASP A 290 10.33 -19.38 -27.78
C ASP A 290 9.36 -18.80 -26.73
N GLU A 291 8.94 -19.61 -25.76
CA GLU A 291 8.06 -19.21 -24.67
C GLU A 291 8.77 -18.47 -23.52
N LEU A 292 10.10 -18.33 -23.55
CA LEU A 292 10.87 -17.67 -22.50
C LEU A 292 11.76 -16.57 -23.06
N ASP A 293 11.31 -15.33 -22.92
CA ASP A 293 12.08 -14.13 -23.22
C ASP A 293 12.73 -13.58 -21.94
N LEU A 294 14.05 -13.42 -21.99
CA LEU A 294 14.85 -12.80 -20.92
C LEU A 294 15.38 -11.45 -21.38
N TYR A 295 15.30 -10.43 -20.52
CA TYR A 295 15.79 -9.09 -20.76
C TYR A 295 16.74 -8.66 -19.63
N GLU A 296 17.91 -8.14 -19.99
CA GLU A 296 18.94 -7.67 -19.06
C GLU A 296 18.78 -6.16 -18.83
N TYR A 297 18.51 -5.79 -17.58
CA TYR A 297 18.38 -4.42 -17.12
C TYR A 297 19.75 -3.88 -16.67
N PRO A 298 20.12 -2.64 -17.05
CA PRO A 298 21.48 -2.12 -16.87
C PRO A 298 21.85 -1.75 -15.43
N SER A 299 20.96 -1.94 -14.46
CA SER A 299 21.16 -1.55 -13.06
C SER A 299 20.57 -2.59 -12.13
N ARG A 300 20.93 -2.53 -10.85
CA ARG A 300 20.37 -3.43 -9.85
C ARG A 300 18.87 -3.22 -9.72
N LEU A 301 18.13 -4.31 -9.58
CA LEU A 301 16.69 -4.28 -9.35
C LEU A 301 16.39 -4.34 -7.85
N ASP A 302 15.59 -3.40 -7.34
CA ASP A 302 15.33 -3.28 -5.90
C ASP A 302 14.20 -4.17 -5.40
N CYS A 303 13.26 -4.54 -6.28
CA CYS A 303 12.17 -5.46 -5.98
C CYS A 303 11.89 -6.39 -7.17
N GLY A 304 11.18 -7.48 -6.89
CA GLY A 304 10.65 -8.35 -7.93
C GLY A 304 9.17 -8.08 -8.15
N VAL A 305 8.71 -8.24 -9.38
CA VAL A 305 7.27 -8.22 -9.67
C VAL A 305 6.86 -9.38 -10.54
N ALA A 306 5.61 -9.78 -10.44
CA ALA A 306 4.99 -10.73 -11.37
C ALA A 306 3.56 -10.28 -11.68
N PHE A 307 3.18 -10.35 -12.94
CA PHE A 307 1.83 -10.07 -13.44
C PHE A 307 1.34 -11.20 -14.33
N TYR A 308 0.15 -11.73 -14.02
CA TYR A 308 -0.48 -12.85 -14.73
C TYR A 308 -1.96 -12.96 -14.34
N ASN A 309 -2.85 -13.35 -15.27
CA ASN A 309 -4.29 -13.56 -15.01
C ASN A 309 -4.96 -12.45 -14.15
N ASP A 310 -4.70 -11.19 -14.48
CA ASP A 310 -5.18 -9.99 -13.76
C ASP A 310 -4.78 -9.94 -12.27
N GLN A 311 -3.69 -10.62 -11.92
CA GLN A 311 -3.12 -10.65 -10.59
C GLN A 311 -1.69 -10.15 -10.64
N ALA A 312 -1.35 -9.31 -9.66
CA ALA A 312 -0.02 -8.75 -9.52
C ALA A 312 0.58 -9.11 -8.17
N ILE A 313 1.91 -9.29 -8.18
CA ILE A 313 2.72 -9.57 -7.00
C ILE A 313 3.90 -8.60 -6.97
N ILE A 314 4.21 -8.05 -5.80
CA ILE A 314 5.48 -7.35 -5.51
C ILE A 314 6.24 -8.16 -4.46
N GLY A 315 7.44 -8.62 -4.79
CA GLY A 315 8.34 -9.36 -3.91
C GLY A 315 9.37 -8.46 -3.25
N VAL A 316 9.56 -8.64 -1.95
CA VAL A 316 10.53 -7.93 -1.12
C VAL A 316 11.67 -8.86 -0.73
N TYR A 317 12.89 -8.44 -1.05
CA TYR A 317 14.09 -9.25 -0.92
C TYR A 317 15.00 -8.71 0.19
N HIS A 318 15.72 -9.60 0.86
CA HIS A 318 16.79 -9.19 1.76
C HIS A 318 17.99 -8.71 0.92
N GLY A 319 18.45 -7.48 1.16
CA GLY A 319 19.49 -6.83 0.36
C GLY A 319 20.80 -7.61 0.25
N ASP A 320 21.18 -8.33 1.31
CA ASP A 320 22.45 -9.07 1.39
C ASP A 320 22.36 -10.50 0.84
N THR A 321 21.21 -11.17 1.01
CA THR A 321 21.07 -12.60 0.71
C THR A 321 20.28 -12.88 -0.56
N GLY A 322 19.55 -11.88 -1.09
CA GLY A 322 18.63 -12.09 -2.21
C GLY A 322 17.45 -13.01 -1.87
N HIS A 323 17.18 -13.26 -0.59
CA HIS A 323 16.07 -14.08 -0.15
C HIS A 323 14.75 -13.30 -0.20
N LEU A 324 13.74 -13.83 -0.89
CA LEU A 324 12.37 -13.30 -0.89
C LEU A 324 11.73 -13.52 0.48
N TRP A 325 11.64 -12.49 1.31
CA TRP A 325 11.15 -12.62 2.69
C TRP A 325 9.72 -12.10 2.86
N ALA A 326 9.20 -11.32 1.92
CA ALA A 326 7.80 -10.92 1.89
C ALA A 326 7.31 -10.74 0.47
N HIS A 327 6.00 -10.82 0.26
CA HIS A 327 5.39 -10.34 -0.97
C HIS A 327 3.97 -9.81 -0.75
N LEU A 328 3.59 -8.84 -1.56
CA LEU A 328 2.28 -8.23 -1.64
C LEU A 328 1.54 -8.81 -2.84
N VAL A 329 0.27 -9.19 -2.69
CA VAL A 329 -0.56 -9.74 -3.76
C VAL A 329 -1.89 -9.00 -3.84
N SER A 330 -2.30 -8.63 -5.06
CA SER A 330 -3.63 -8.08 -5.30
C SER A 330 -4.14 -8.38 -6.71
N ARG A 331 -5.45 -8.22 -6.88
CA ARG A 331 -6.16 -8.17 -8.16
C ARG A 331 -6.84 -6.81 -8.38
N HIS A 332 -6.56 -5.83 -7.53
CA HIS A 332 -7.16 -4.52 -7.65
C HIS A 332 -6.56 -3.78 -8.84
N ASP A 333 -7.41 -3.20 -9.68
CA ASP A 333 -7.04 -2.57 -10.95
C ASP A 333 -5.90 -1.56 -10.81
N GLU A 334 -5.96 -0.67 -9.80
CA GLU A 334 -4.89 0.31 -9.54
C GLU A 334 -3.55 -0.34 -9.17
N PHE A 335 -3.56 -1.46 -8.43
CA PHE A 335 -2.35 -2.18 -8.05
C PHE A 335 -1.77 -2.96 -9.23
N THR A 336 -2.63 -3.60 -10.02
CA THR A 336 -2.22 -4.36 -11.20
C THR A 336 -1.69 -3.44 -12.30
N ALA A 337 -2.33 -2.30 -12.54
CA ALA A 337 -1.86 -1.27 -13.46
C ALA A 337 -0.50 -0.72 -13.03
N TRP A 338 -0.33 -0.39 -11.74
CA TRP A 338 0.94 0.08 -11.22
C TRP A 338 2.07 -0.95 -11.39
N VAL A 339 1.81 -2.24 -11.12
CA VAL A 339 2.82 -3.30 -11.29
C VAL A 339 3.14 -3.52 -12.77
N TRP A 340 2.13 -3.42 -13.65
CA TRP A 340 2.34 -3.48 -15.09
C TRP A 340 3.23 -2.35 -15.57
N ASP A 341 2.97 -1.11 -15.17
CA ASP A 341 3.76 0.06 -15.54
C ASP A 341 5.20 -0.05 -15.02
N TYR A 342 5.39 -0.60 -13.81
CA TYR A 342 6.70 -0.91 -13.27
C TYR A 342 7.44 -1.91 -14.18
N PHE A 343 6.82 -3.04 -14.53
CA PHE A 343 7.41 -4.03 -15.43
C PHE A 343 7.72 -3.44 -16.80
N ASP A 344 6.76 -2.78 -17.44
CA ASP A 344 6.88 -2.25 -18.80
C ASP A 344 7.97 -1.16 -18.89
N SER A 345 8.08 -0.30 -17.87
CA SER A 345 9.15 0.70 -17.77
C SER A 345 10.54 0.06 -17.71
N HIS A 346 10.71 -1.00 -16.91
CA HIS A 346 11.98 -1.74 -16.83
C HIS A 346 12.27 -2.50 -18.11
N ARG A 347 11.27 -3.17 -18.69
CA ARG A 347 11.38 -3.92 -19.94
C ARG A 347 11.77 -3.02 -21.11
N LYS A 348 11.24 -1.80 -21.21
CA LYS A 348 11.60 -0.81 -22.26
C LYS A 348 13.05 -0.32 -22.17
N GLN A 349 13.64 -0.34 -20.99
CA GLN A 349 15.01 0.08 -20.74
C GLN A 349 16.01 -1.09 -20.77
N ALA A 350 15.51 -2.32 -20.65
CA ALA A 350 16.31 -3.53 -20.73
C ALA A 350 16.63 -3.93 -22.17
N THR A 351 17.69 -4.71 -22.35
CA THR A 351 18.07 -5.29 -23.65
C THR A 351 17.72 -6.76 -23.67
N LYS A 352 17.13 -7.26 -24.77
CA LYS A 352 16.84 -8.70 -24.90
C LYS A 352 18.15 -9.50 -24.77
N PHE A 353 18.17 -10.44 -23.84
CA PHE A 353 19.33 -11.28 -23.59
C PHE A 353 19.59 -12.17 -24.80
N THR A 354 20.84 -12.21 -25.24
CA THR A 354 21.36 -13.16 -26.21
C THR A 354 22.60 -13.77 -25.59
N ALA A 355 22.78 -15.09 -25.67
CA ALA A 355 23.91 -15.73 -25.03
C ALA A 355 25.24 -15.10 -25.46
N ARG A 356 26.11 -14.84 -24.48
CA ARG A 356 27.44 -14.30 -24.69
C ARG A 356 28.28 -15.42 -25.33
N SER A 357 28.76 -15.17 -26.56
CA SER A 357 29.53 -16.12 -27.39
C SER A 357 30.90 -16.46 -26.84
#